data_AF-A0AA92UI27-F1
#
_entry.id   AF-A0AA92UI27-F1
#
_cell.length_a   1.000
_cell.length_b   1.000
_cell.length_c   1.000
_cell.angle_alpha   90.00
_cell.angle_beta   90.00
_cell.angle_gamma   90.00
#
_symmetry.space_group_name_H-M   'P 1'
#
loop_
_entity.id
_entity.type
_entity.pdbx_description
1 polymer ?
#
loop_
_entity_poly.entity_id
_entity_poly.type
_entity_poly.pdbx_seq_one_letter_code
_entity_poly.pdbx_strand_id
1 'polypeptide(L)'
;TSSSVSGSFYAGVGPWDGSKWKGNTIGGSYSYSSDTSKGLSAFVDLNGDGLPDKVYKSGGSVYYRPQVKTDNGEVVYGEPVKVKGISNFSTTKSSTNSFGAKAVVGWNVLTAVVGTDKSTTKTKTTQYFSDINGDGLVDLVSNGKVYFNHLEFDGSGNAVPTFTLSSADTPSPIIYGGKVDTSVMEVSKDEQAEAIKNSPMEDIVRVWQAPKDGTVSVTGQVSLIAPTDDYDADEYQKADGVRIAIQKGGNELWNKTI
;
A
#
# COMPACT_ATOMS: atom_id res chain seq x y z
N THR A 1 -7.09 1.34 9.28
CA THR A 1 -6.01 2.32 9.50
C THR A 1 -5.42 2.65 8.16
N SER A 2 -5.09 3.91 7.94
CA SER A 2 -4.39 4.35 6.73
C SER A 2 -3.03 4.93 7.11
N SER A 3 -2.03 4.71 6.28
CA SER A 3 -0.72 5.33 6.35
C SER A 3 -0.36 5.87 4.98
N SER A 4 0.13 7.10 4.90
CA SER A 4 0.57 7.70 3.66
C SER A 4 1.95 8.30 3.79
N VAL A 5 2.73 8.20 2.72
CA VAL A 5 4.04 8.84 2.57
C VAL A 5 4.00 9.62 1.28
N SER A 6 4.39 10.89 1.31
CA SER A 6 4.46 11.73 0.12
C SER A 6 5.73 12.57 0.08
N GLY A 7 6.19 12.82 -1.14
CA GLY A 7 7.32 13.68 -1.45
C GLY A 7 6.94 14.61 -2.59
N SER A 8 7.46 15.84 -2.57
CA SER A 8 7.28 16.76 -3.70
C SER A 8 8.50 17.63 -3.89
N PHE A 9 8.79 17.92 -5.15
CA PHE A 9 9.87 18.78 -5.58
C PHE A 9 9.31 19.86 -6.52
N TYR A 10 9.85 21.06 -6.42
CA TYR A 10 9.54 22.15 -7.33
C TYR A 10 10.82 22.91 -7.67
N ALA A 11 11.03 23.16 -8.97
CA ALA A 11 12.09 24.03 -9.46
C ALA A 11 11.50 25.07 -10.41
N GLY A 12 11.99 26.29 -10.33
CA GLY A 12 11.59 27.35 -11.24
C GLY A 12 12.69 28.39 -11.41
N VAL A 13 12.67 29.06 -12.55
CA VAL A 13 13.59 30.12 -12.93
C VAL A 13 12.80 31.36 -13.34
N GLY A 14 13.37 32.53 -13.08
CA GLY A 14 12.79 33.79 -13.50
C GLY A 14 13.82 34.91 -13.42
N PRO A 15 13.62 36.00 -14.16
CA PRO A 15 14.52 37.13 -14.14
C PRO A 15 14.49 37.81 -12.77
N TRP A 16 15.66 38.22 -12.28
CA TRP A 16 15.77 39.09 -11.12
C TRP A 16 15.66 40.55 -11.57
N ASP A 17 14.49 41.16 -11.39
CA ASP A 17 14.20 42.54 -11.82
C ASP A 17 14.23 43.56 -10.66
N GLY A 18 14.59 43.13 -9.45
CA GLY A 18 14.62 43.96 -8.24
C GLY A 18 13.24 44.34 -7.70
N SER A 19 12.15 43.85 -8.31
CA SER A 19 10.79 44.06 -7.82
C SER A 19 10.44 43.09 -6.69
N LYS A 20 9.45 43.46 -5.87
CA LYS A 20 8.90 42.58 -4.82
C LYS A 20 7.95 41.52 -5.40
N TRP A 21 7.67 41.56 -6.70
CA TRP A 21 6.65 40.74 -7.35
C TRP A 21 7.30 39.62 -8.18
N LYS A 22 6.73 38.42 -8.13
CA LYS A 22 7.19 37.28 -8.93
C LYS A 22 6.63 37.40 -10.35
N GLY A 23 7.31 38.17 -11.21
CA GLY A 23 7.00 38.28 -12.63
C GLY A 23 7.87 37.38 -13.50
N ASN A 24 7.32 36.89 -14.62
CA ASN A 24 8.06 36.19 -15.68
C ASN A 24 8.84 34.94 -15.23
N THR A 25 8.25 34.15 -14.32
CA THR A 25 8.86 32.91 -13.83
C THR A 25 8.26 31.70 -14.54
N ILE A 26 9.07 30.69 -14.84
CA ILE A 26 8.61 29.37 -15.28
C ILE A 26 9.15 28.31 -14.32
N GLY A 27 8.36 27.30 -13.99
CA GLY A 27 8.84 26.19 -13.18
C GLY A 27 8.00 24.95 -13.31
N GLY A 28 8.60 23.82 -12.94
CA GLY A 28 7.99 22.51 -12.90
C GLY A 28 7.95 21.96 -11.49
N SER A 29 6.88 21.24 -11.17
CA SER A 29 6.74 20.45 -9.95
C SER A 29 6.56 18.98 -10.28
N TYR A 30 7.06 18.14 -9.39
CA TYR A 30 6.74 16.73 -9.36
C TYR A 30 6.34 16.36 -7.93
N SER A 31 5.35 15.50 -7.77
CA SER A 31 4.99 14.93 -6.48
C SER A 31 4.63 13.45 -6.60
N TYR A 32 5.00 12.71 -5.57
CA TYR A 32 4.68 11.30 -5.40
C TYR A 32 3.98 11.10 -4.06
N SER A 33 2.95 10.27 -4.03
CA SER A 33 2.36 9.76 -2.79
C SER A 33 2.13 8.25 -2.88
N SER A 34 2.34 7.57 -1.75
CA SER A 34 1.98 6.17 -1.56
C SER A 34 1.09 6.06 -0.33
N ASP A 35 -0.06 5.43 -0.51
CA ASP A 35 -1.11 5.31 0.50
C ASP A 35 -1.42 3.83 0.71
N THR A 36 -1.38 3.35 1.95
CA THR A 36 -1.83 2.01 2.32
C THR A 36 -3.01 2.16 3.27
N SER A 37 -4.14 1.54 2.93
CA SER A 37 -5.34 1.51 3.75
C SER A 37 -5.68 0.07 4.12
N LYS A 38 -5.85 -0.19 5.41
CA LYS A 38 -6.28 -1.48 5.96
C LYS A 38 -7.65 -1.36 6.58
N GLY A 39 -8.57 -2.27 6.24
CA GLY A 39 -9.87 -2.37 6.87
C GLY A 39 -9.74 -2.70 8.36
N LEU A 40 -10.52 -2.01 9.19
CA LEU A 40 -10.57 -2.26 10.64
C LEU A 40 -11.83 -2.99 11.06
N SER A 41 -12.92 -2.77 10.35
CA SER A 41 -14.17 -3.48 10.53
C SER A 41 -14.89 -3.65 9.20
N ALA A 42 -15.59 -4.75 9.05
CA ALA A 42 -16.49 -5.01 7.94
C ALA A 42 -17.72 -5.79 8.45
N PHE A 43 -18.78 -5.77 7.65
CA PHE A 43 -19.95 -6.60 7.85
C PHE A 43 -19.96 -7.66 6.75
N VAL A 44 -19.70 -8.91 7.13
CA VAL A 44 -19.48 -10.03 6.22
C VAL A 44 -19.98 -11.29 6.91
N ASP A 45 -20.81 -12.06 6.23
CA ASP A 45 -21.24 -13.39 6.66
C ASP A 45 -20.04 -14.35 6.62
N LEU A 46 -19.48 -14.67 7.79
CA LEU A 46 -18.31 -15.57 7.91
C LEU A 46 -18.71 -17.00 8.30
N ASN A 47 -19.92 -17.19 8.84
CA ASN A 47 -20.41 -18.49 9.30
C ASN A 47 -21.43 -19.13 8.33
N GLY A 48 -21.79 -18.45 7.25
CA GLY A 48 -22.73 -18.93 6.24
C GLY A 48 -24.18 -18.95 6.70
N ASP A 49 -24.55 -18.17 7.72
CA ASP A 49 -25.94 -18.13 8.24
C ASP A 49 -26.86 -17.17 7.45
N GLY A 50 -26.32 -16.48 6.45
CA GLY A 50 -27.01 -15.52 5.61
C GLY A 50 -27.16 -14.14 6.25
N LEU A 51 -26.55 -13.88 7.41
CA LEU A 51 -26.57 -12.61 8.11
C LEU A 51 -25.20 -11.91 8.06
N PRO A 52 -25.18 -10.57 7.98
CA PRO A 52 -23.93 -9.82 7.96
C PRO A 52 -23.29 -9.75 9.34
N ASP A 53 -22.35 -10.64 9.59
CA ASP A 53 -21.61 -10.68 10.85
C ASP A 53 -20.60 -9.54 10.98
N LYS A 54 -20.28 -9.15 12.21
CA LYS A 54 -19.29 -8.09 12.47
C LYS A 54 -17.88 -8.69 12.51
N VAL A 55 -17.07 -8.35 11.52
CA VAL A 55 -15.66 -8.71 11.45
C VAL A 55 -14.82 -7.49 11.78
N TYR A 56 -13.85 -7.60 12.68
CA TYR A 56 -13.00 -6.47 13.03
C TYR A 56 -11.61 -6.90 13.47
N LYS A 57 -10.66 -5.98 13.37
CA LYS A 57 -9.28 -6.20 13.77
C LYS A 57 -9.02 -5.63 15.16
N SER A 58 -8.38 -6.41 16.02
CA SER A 58 -7.91 -5.96 17.33
C SER A 58 -6.64 -6.71 17.72
N GLY A 59 -5.65 -6.04 18.32
CA GLY A 59 -4.42 -6.69 18.80
C GLY A 59 -3.68 -7.54 17.77
N GLY A 60 -3.66 -7.14 16.50
CA GLY A 60 -3.02 -7.89 15.40
C GLY A 60 -3.77 -9.16 14.96
N SER A 61 -4.96 -9.41 15.49
CA SER A 61 -5.82 -10.54 15.13
C SER A 61 -7.15 -10.08 14.55
N VAL A 62 -7.78 -10.95 13.75
CA VAL A 62 -9.14 -10.74 13.28
C VAL A 62 -10.11 -11.41 14.25
N TYR A 63 -11.18 -10.70 14.57
CA TYR A 63 -12.28 -11.15 15.41
C TYR A 63 -13.57 -11.11 14.62
N TYR A 64 -14.44 -12.03 14.98
CA TYR A 64 -15.73 -12.28 14.40
C TYR A 64 -16.79 -12.19 15.49
N ARG A 65 -17.93 -11.56 15.22
CA ARG A 65 -19.09 -11.58 16.10
C ARG A 65 -20.33 -11.96 15.29
N PRO A 66 -20.94 -13.12 15.56
CA PRO A 66 -22.12 -13.57 14.84
C PRO A 66 -23.28 -12.61 15.06
N GLN A 67 -24.00 -12.27 14.00
CA GLN A 67 -25.25 -11.56 14.09
C GLN A 67 -26.35 -12.53 14.51
N VAL A 68 -27.05 -12.22 15.60
CA VAL A 68 -28.17 -13.02 16.10
C VAL A 68 -29.43 -12.17 16.05
N LYS A 69 -30.51 -12.73 15.50
CA LYS A 69 -31.85 -12.14 15.60
C LYS A 69 -32.51 -12.66 16.87
N THR A 70 -32.92 -11.74 17.74
CA THR A 70 -33.74 -12.09 18.90
C THR A 70 -35.19 -12.39 18.47
N ASP A 71 -35.95 -13.07 19.33
CA ASP A 71 -37.37 -13.37 19.09
C ASP A 71 -38.24 -12.12 18.83
N ASN A 72 -37.78 -10.96 19.32
CA ASN A 72 -38.43 -9.66 19.12
C ASN A 72 -37.97 -8.94 17.84
N GLY A 73 -37.12 -9.55 17.03
CA GLY A 73 -36.59 -8.97 15.79
C GLY A 73 -35.43 -7.98 16.00
N GLU A 74 -34.93 -7.80 17.23
CA GLU A 74 -33.74 -6.99 17.47
C GLU A 74 -32.48 -7.71 16.97
N VAL A 75 -31.58 -6.92 16.36
CA VAL A 75 -30.28 -7.38 15.90
C VAL A 75 -29.27 -7.23 17.04
N VAL A 76 -28.75 -8.35 17.53
CA VAL A 76 -27.67 -8.39 18.53
C VAL A 76 -26.45 -9.10 17.96
N TYR A 77 -25.29 -8.88 18.56
CA TYR A 77 -24.03 -9.53 18.16
C TYR A 77 -23.51 -10.37 19.30
N GLY A 78 -23.21 -11.64 19.01
CA GLY A 78 -22.67 -12.59 19.98
C GLY A 78 -21.29 -12.19 20.51
N GLU A 79 -20.75 -13.05 21.36
CA GLU A 79 -19.39 -12.87 21.91
C GLU A 79 -18.33 -12.90 20.80
N PRO A 80 -17.22 -12.17 20.97
CA PRO A 80 -16.17 -12.12 19.97
C PRO A 80 -15.38 -13.42 19.92
N VAL A 81 -15.38 -14.05 18.74
CA VAL A 81 -14.60 -15.25 18.43
C VAL A 81 -13.37 -14.82 17.63
N LYS A 82 -12.20 -15.32 18.00
CA LYS A 82 -10.96 -15.06 17.24
C LYS A 82 -10.96 -15.91 15.97
N VAL A 83 -10.85 -15.26 14.81
CA VAL A 83 -10.70 -15.93 13.52
C VAL A 83 -9.28 -16.51 13.42
N LYS A 84 -9.17 -17.75 12.93
CA LYS A 84 -7.89 -18.45 12.76
C LYS A 84 -7.38 -18.34 11.33
N GLY A 85 -6.06 -18.30 11.17
CA GLY A 85 -5.39 -18.37 9.86
C GLY A 85 -5.19 -17.03 9.13
N ILE A 86 -5.79 -15.94 9.60
CA ILE A 86 -5.65 -14.60 9.01
C ILE A 86 -5.45 -13.50 10.07
N SER A 87 -4.72 -12.45 9.71
CA SER A 87 -4.48 -11.26 10.56
C SER A 87 -5.02 -9.96 9.96
N ASN A 88 -5.41 -9.99 8.68
CA ASN A 88 -6.00 -8.89 7.93
C ASN A 88 -7.05 -9.44 6.97
N PHE A 89 -8.03 -8.61 6.63
CA PHE A 89 -9.13 -9.02 5.74
C PHE A 89 -9.44 -8.00 4.62
N SER A 90 -8.82 -6.82 4.67
CA SER A 90 -8.98 -5.80 3.65
C SER A 90 -7.75 -4.89 3.64
N THR A 91 -7.08 -4.83 2.50
CA THR A 91 -5.90 -3.99 2.29
C THR A 91 -5.91 -3.43 0.86
N THR A 92 -5.90 -2.11 0.76
CA THR A 92 -5.82 -1.36 -0.50
C THR A 92 -4.55 -0.52 -0.49
N LYS A 93 -3.75 -0.62 -1.54
CA LYS A 93 -2.57 0.21 -1.76
C LYS A 93 -2.80 1.12 -2.95
N SER A 94 -2.46 2.39 -2.82
CA SER A 94 -2.54 3.38 -3.88
C SER A 94 -1.19 4.07 -4.04
N SER A 95 -0.83 4.43 -5.26
CA SER A 95 0.33 5.26 -5.55
C SER A 95 -0.02 6.29 -6.60
N THR A 96 0.29 7.55 -6.32
CA THR A 96 -0.05 8.70 -7.16
C THR A 96 1.22 9.42 -7.58
N ASN A 97 1.37 9.66 -8.88
CA ASN A 97 2.42 10.48 -9.45
C ASN A 97 1.79 11.72 -10.08
N SER A 98 2.27 12.91 -9.74
CA SER A 98 1.76 14.16 -10.30
C SER A 98 2.89 15.03 -10.83
N PHE A 99 2.67 15.60 -12.01
CA PHE A 99 3.58 16.52 -12.67
C PHE A 99 2.84 17.82 -12.95
N GLY A 100 3.46 18.94 -12.60
CA GLY A 100 2.93 20.28 -12.83
C GLY A 100 3.93 21.13 -13.59
N ALA A 101 3.45 21.97 -14.49
CA ALA A 101 4.24 23.02 -15.11
C ALA A 101 3.48 24.34 -14.97
N LYS A 102 4.12 25.36 -14.43
CA LYS A 102 3.52 26.67 -14.19
C LYS A 102 4.41 27.80 -14.70
N ALA A 103 3.79 28.77 -15.34
CA ALA A 103 4.39 30.03 -15.74
C ALA A 103 3.61 31.19 -15.12
N VAL A 104 4.34 32.17 -14.61
CA VAL A 104 3.80 33.44 -14.14
C VAL A 104 4.28 34.50 -15.11
N VAL A 105 3.36 35.15 -15.82
CA VAL A 105 3.67 36.14 -16.85
C VAL A 105 3.10 37.48 -16.41
N GLY A 106 3.90 38.55 -16.46
CA GLY A 106 3.42 39.88 -16.12
C GLY A 106 4.48 40.80 -15.54
N TRP A 107 4.05 42.02 -15.22
CA TRP A 107 4.91 43.11 -14.74
C TRP A 107 4.30 43.79 -13.51
N ASN A 108 5.08 43.92 -12.44
CA ASN A 108 4.66 44.53 -11.17
C ASN A 108 3.36 43.88 -10.63
N VAL A 109 2.31 44.65 -10.35
CA VAL A 109 1.03 44.13 -9.79
C VAL A 109 0.14 43.41 -10.82
N LEU A 110 0.50 43.42 -12.12
CA LEU A 110 -0.28 42.82 -13.20
C LEU A 110 0.34 41.48 -13.63
N THR A 111 0.23 40.45 -12.78
CA THR A 111 0.71 39.08 -13.06
C THR A 111 -0.43 38.10 -13.29
N ALA A 112 -0.31 37.25 -14.30
CA ALA A 112 -1.18 36.11 -14.56
C ALA A 112 -0.41 34.79 -14.38
N VAL A 113 -1.07 33.78 -13.81
CA VAL A 113 -0.51 32.43 -13.65
C VAL A 113 -1.20 31.50 -14.64
N VAL A 114 -0.43 30.78 -15.42
CA VAL A 114 -0.91 29.73 -16.33
C VAL A 114 -0.15 28.46 -15.99
N GLY A 115 -0.86 27.35 -15.82
CA GLY A 115 -0.24 26.07 -15.52
C GLY A 115 -1.06 24.89 -15.98
N THR A 116 -0.42 23.73 -16.04
CA THR A 116 -1.04 22.44 -16.28
C THR A 116 -0.54 21.47 -15.22
N ASP A 117 -1.44 20.63 -14.71
CA ASP A 117 -1.14 19.57 -13.77
C ASP A 117 -1.69 18.26 -14.33
N LYS A 118 -0.86 17.22 -14.34
CA LYS A 118 -1.24 15.86 -14.72
C LYS A 118 -0.95 14.94 -13.55
N SER A 119 -1.97 14.21 -13.11
CA SER A 119 -1.85 13.21 -12.04
C SER A 119 -2.24 11.82 -12.57
N THR A 120 -1.56 10.79 -12.09
CA THR A 120 -1.84 9.40 -12.42
C THR A 120 -1.78 8.56 -11.14
N THR A 121 -2.90 7.95 -10.80
CA THR A 121 -3.06 7.12 -9.60
C THR A 121 -3.27 5.67 -10.00
N LYS A 122 -2.54 4.75 -9.37
CA LYS A 122 -2.73 3.31 -9.46
C LYS A 122 -3.20 2.77 -8.12
N THR A 123 -4.36 2.12 -8.11
CA THR A 123 -4.95 1.52 -6.90
C THR A 123 -5.04 0.01 -7.07
N LYS A 124 -4.52 -0.73 -6.09
CA LYS A 124 -4.56 -2.20 -6.05
C LYS A 124 -5.20 -2.66 -4.74
N THR A 125 -6.30 -3.40 -4.85
CA THR A 125 -6.89 -4.11 -3.72
C THR A 125 -6.21 -5.47 -3.62
N THR A 126 -5.52 -5.68 -2.51
CA THR A 126 -4.66 -6.87 -2.29
C THR A 126 -5.30 -7.92 -1.42
N GLN A 127 -6.28 -7.52 -0.60
CA GLN A 127 -7.01 -8.41 0.29
C GLN A 127 -8.50 -8.10 0.24
N TYR A 128 -9.32 -9.12 0.01
CA TYR A 128 -10.78 -9.02 -0.03
C TYR A 128 -11.43 -10.39 0.18
N PHE A 129 -12.67 -10.39 0.66
CA PHE A 129 -13.48 -11.61 0.78
C PHE A 129 -14.23 -11.91 -0.52
N SER A 130 -14.29 -13.19 -0.87
CA SER A 130 -15.09 -13.73 -1.97
C SER A 130 -15.25 -15.23 -1.77
N ASP A 131 -16.43 -15.79 -2.01
CA ASP A 131 -16.60 -17.25 -2.09
C ASP A 131 -15.98 -17.74 -3.41
N ILE A 132 -14.83 -18.44 -3.35
CA ILE A 132 -14.06 -18.85 -4.52
C ILE A 132 -14.38 -20.29 -4.93
N ASN A 133 -14.62 -21.17 -3.95
CA ASN A 133 -14.88 -22.58 -4.18
C ASN A 133 -16.38 -22.93 -4.24
N GLY A 134 -17.27 -21.95 -4.02
CA GLY A 134 -18.71 -22.10 -4.07
C GLY A 134 -19.27 -22.94 -2.93
N ASP A 135 -18.61 -22.98 -1.77
CA ASP A 135 -19.08 -23.74 -0.60
C ASP A 135 -20.07 -22.98 0.28
N GLY A 136 -20.38 -21.72 -0.06
CA GLY A 136 -21.31 -20.88 0.70
C GLY A 136 -20.68 -20.18 1.90
N LEU A 137 -19.37 -20.34 2.11
CA LEU A 137 -18.57 -19.54 3.03
C LEU A 137 -17.68 -18.59 2.22
N VAL A 138 -17.47 -17.39 2.75
CA VAL A 138 -16.57 -16.44 2.09
C VAL A 138 -15.11 -16.82 2.34
N ASP A 139 -14.31 -16.89 1.28
CA ASP A 139 -12.86 -17.09 1.34
C ASP A 139 -12.13 -15.74 1.38
N LEU A 140 -10.89 -15.72 1.87
CA LEU A 140 -10.04 -14.54 1.82
C LEU A 140 -9.04 -14.66 0.67
N VAL A 141 -9.17 -13.78 -0.33
CA VAL A 141 -8.10 -13.55 -1.30
C VAL A 141 -7.09 -12.61 -0.66
N SER A 142 -5.82 -13.01 -0.64
CA SER A 142 -4.73 -12.20 -0.09
C SER A 142 -3.45 -12.39 -0.90
N ASN A 143 -3.03 -11.32 -1.57
CA ASN A 143 -1.77 -11.26 -2.34
C ASN A 143 -1.61 -12.41 -3.35
N GLY A 144 -2.70 -12.80 -4.01
CA GLY A 144 -2.71 -13.88 -5.01
C GLY A 144 -2.81 -15.30 -4.44
N LYS A 145 -2.90 -15.45 -3.12
CA LYS A 145 -3.27 -16.69 -2.46
C LYS A 145 -4.75 -16.63 -2.08
N VAL A 146 -5.42 -17.78 -2.10
CA VAL A 146 -6.77 -17.95 -1.56
C VAL A 146 -6.65 -18.70 -0.24
N TYR A 147 -7.21 -18.12 0.80
CA TYR A 147 -7.38 -18.78 2.09
C TYR A 147 -8.84 -19.20 2.17
N PHE A 148 -9.06 -20.50 2.13
CA PHE A 148 -10.37 -21.11 2.17
C PHE A 148 -10.92 -21.14 3.59
N ASN A 149 -12.16 -20.70 3.76
CA ASN A 149 -12.82 -20.67 5.05
C ASN A 149 -13.50 -22.02 5.34
N HIS A 150 -13.34 -22.51 6.56
CA HIS A 150 -14.11 -23.62 7.10
C HIS A 150 -14.44 -23.37 8.56
N LEU A 151 -15.53 -23.96 9.04
CA LEU A 151 -15.97 -23.80 10.42
C LEU A 151 -15.42 -24.95 11.26
N GLU A 152 -14.58 -24.61 12.23
CA GLU A 152 -14.20 -25.51 13.31
C GLU A 152 -15.13 -25.27 14.50
N PHE A 153 -15.49 -26.31 15.25
CA PHE A 153 -16.28 -26.15 16.47
C PHE A 153 -15.38 -26.23 17.69
N ASP A 154 -15.47 -25.25 18.58
CA ASP A 154 -14.78 -25.30 19.86
C ASP A 154 -15.43 -26.33 20.81
N GLY A 155 -14.79 -26.58 21.96
CA GLY A 155 -15.32 -27.51 22.97
C GLY A 155 -16.66 -27.09 23.59
N SER A 156 -17.14 -25.88 23.30
CA SER A 156 -18.43 -25.34 23.71
C SER A 156 -19.46 -25.35 22.57
N GLY A 157 -19.10 -25.84 21.37
CA GLY A 157 -19.97 -25.94 20.21
C GLY A 157 -20.11 -24.64 19.40
N ASN A 158 -19.28 -23.62 19.66
CA ASN A 158 -19.32 -22.39 18.87
C ASN A 158 -18.58 -22.59 17.54
N ALA A 159 -19.15 -22.07 16.45
CA ALA A 159 -18.49 -22.04 15.16
C ALA A 159 -17.33 -21.03 15.17
N VAL A 160 -16.14 -21.50 14.80
CA VAL A 160 -14.90 -20.74 14.72
C VAL A 160 -14.44 -20.71 13.26
N PRO A 161 -14.65 -19.58 12.55
CA PRO A 161 -14.14 -19.40 11.20
C PRO A 161 -12.63 -19.56 11.16
N THR A 162 -12.17 -20.48 10.31
CA THR A 162 -10.78 -20.87 10.19
C THR A 162 -10.39 -20.84 8.72
N PHE A 163 -9.27 -20.18 8.43
CA PHE A 163 -8.81 -19.94 7.07
C PHE A 163 -7.53 -20.73 6.79
N THR A 164 -7.50 -21.54 5.73
CA THR A 164 -6.31 -22.30 5.33
C THR A 164 -6.03 -22.20 3.84
N LEU A 165 -4.80 -22.45 3.41
CA LEU A 165 -4.43 -22.40 1.97
C LEU A 165 -4.98 -23.59 1.17
N SER A 166 -5.54 -24.60 1.84
CA SER A 166 -6.07 -25.81 1.23
C SER A 166 -7.58 -25.76 1.28
N SER A 167 -8.25 -26.04 0.15
CA SER A 167 -9.69 -26.23 0.14
C SER A 167 -10.12 -27.64 0.58
N ALA A 168 -9.17 -28.54 0.89
CA ALA A 168 -9.47 -29.93 1.22
C ALA A 168 -10.35 -30.10 2.47
N ASP A 169 -10.28 -29.16 3.40
CA ASP A 169 -11.03 -29.17 4.65
C ASP A 169 -12.38 -28.45 4.54
N THR A 170 -12.74 -27.95 3.35
CA THR A 170 -14.02 -27.26 3.13
C THR A 170 -15.09 -28.19 2.55
N PRO A 171 -16.39 -27.82 2.66
CA PRO A 171 -17.47 -28.62 2.08
C PRO A 171 -17.40 -28.79 0.56
N SER A 172 -16.79 -27.83 -0.16
CA SER A 172 -16.56 -27.89 -1.62
C SER A 172 -15.07 -27.79 -1.94
N PRO A 173 -14.30 -28.90 -1.84
CA PRO A 173 -12.88 -28.87 -2.10
C PRO A 173 -12.58 -28.70 -3.59
N ILE A 174 -11.59 -27.87 -3.93
CA ILE A 174 -11.11 -27.72 -5.30
C ILE A 174 -10.10 -28.83 -5.57
N ILE A 175 -10.54 -29.90 -6.24
CA ILE A 175 -9.75 -31.10 -6.53
C ILE A 175 -9.10 -31.02 -7.92
N TYR A 176 -8.42 -29.91 -8.24
CA TYR A 176 -7.78 -29.73 -9.55
C TYR A 176 -6.26 -29.54 -9.46
N GLY A 177 -5.52 -30.51 -10.03
CA GLY A 177 -4.08 -30.45 -10.31
C GLY A 177 -3.74 -29.68 -11.60
N GLY A 178 -4.44 -28.59 -11.87
CA GLY A 178 -4.14 -27.69 -13.00
C GLY A 178 -3.12 -26.64 -12.59
N LYS A 179 -2.20 -26.28 -13.50
CA LYS A 179 -1.36 -25.09 -13.29
C LYS A 179 -2.27 -23.86 -13.34
N VAL A 180 -2.27 -23.07 -12.26
CA VAL A 180 -2.91 -21.75 -12.25
C VAL A 180 -2.26 -20.91 -13.35
N ASP A 181 -3.06 -20.43 -14.29
CA ASP A 181 -2.59 -19.49 -15.31
C ASP A 181 -2.41 -18.11 -14.66
N THR A 182 -1.17 -17.77 -14.34
CA THR A 182 -0.81 -16.50 -13.71
C THR A 182 -0.78 -15.33 -14.68
N SER A 183 -1.00 -15.54 -15.98
CA SER A 183 -0.91 -14.48 -17.00
C SER A 183 -1.86 -13.31 -16.74
N VAL A 184 -3.02 -13.56 -16.12
CA VAL A 184 -4.00 -12.52 -15.76
C VAL A 184 -3.57 -11.71 -14.53
N MET A 185 -2.62 -12.23 -13.75
CA MET A 185 -2.04 -11.57 -12.57
C MET A 185 -0.71 -10.88 -12.85
N GLU A 186 -0.10 -11.14 -14.01
CA GLU A 186 1.14 -10.50 -14.43
C GLU A 186 0.87 -9.05 -14.84
N VAL A 187 1.56 -8.11 -14.18
CA VAL A 187 1.54 -6.70 -14.61
C VAL A 187 2.11 -6.66 -16.02
N SER A 188 1.34 -6.15 -16.98
CA SER A 188 1.78 -6.09 -18.37
C SER A 188 3.10 -5.32 -18.51
N LYS A 189 3.94 -5.68 -19.49
CA LYS A 189 5.23 -5.00 -19.70
C LYS A 189 5.07 -3.50 -19.95
N ASP A 190 3.99 -3.11 -20.63
CA ASP A 190 3.67 -1.71 -20.87
C ASP A 190 3.29 -1.00 -19.57
N GLU A 191 2.51 -1.65 -18.72
CA GLU A 191 2.15 -1.09 -17.42
C GLU A 191 3.34 -1.00 -16.45
N GLN A 192 4.28 -1.97 -16.52
CA GLN A 192 5.56 -1.90 -15.82
C GLN A 192 6.45 -0.77 -16.36
N ALA A 193 6.55 -0.63 -17.68
CA ALA A 193 7.33 0.42 -18.32
C ALA A 193 6.76 1.82 -18.00
N GLU A 194 5.44 1.97 -17.99
CA GLU A 194 4.77 3.20 -17.56
C GLU A 194 4.96 3.46 -16.07
N ALA A 195 4.96 2.42 -15.22
CA ALA A 195 5.25 2.57 -13.79
C ALA A 195 6.69 3.06 -13.57
N ILE A 196 7.68 2.49 -14.26
CA ILE A 196 9.09 2.91 -14.22
C ILE A 196 9.24 4.34 -14.75
N LYS A 197 8.55 4.70 -15.83
CA LYS A 197 8.58 6.06 -16.41
C LYS A 197 7.99 7.11 -15.45
N ASN A 198 6.91 6.76 -14.77
CA ASN A 198 6.20 7.68 -13.88
C ASN A 198 6.80 7.72 -12.46
N SER A 199 7.56 6.70 -12.07
CA SER A 199 8.28 6.59 -10.80
C SER A 199 9.79 6.61 -11.06
N PRO A 200 10.39 7.79 -11.30
CA PRO A 200 11.84 7.89 -11.36
C PRO A 200 12.43 7.27 -10.09
N MET A 201 13.58 6.57 -10.19
CA MET A 201 14.26 6.06 -9.00
C MET A 201 14.66 7.26 -8.14
N GLU A 202 13.95 7.47 -7.04
CA GLU A 202 14.18 8.57 -6.12
C GLU A 202 15.49 8.33 -5.36
N ASP A 203 16.46 9.23 -5.55
CA ASP A 203 17.66 9.29 -4.72
C ASP A 203 17.43 10.35 -3.65
N ILE A 204 17.27 9.95 -2.39
CA ILE A 204 17.16 10.90 -1.28
C ILE A 204 18.57 11.45 -1.01
N VAL A 205 18.93 12.53 -1.70
CA VAL A 205 20.25 13.14 -1.56
C VAL A 205 20.28 14.07 -0.34
N ARG A 206 21.14 13.74 0.64
CA ARG A 206 21.56 14.70 1.68
C ARG A 206 22.89 15.33 1.26
N VAL A 207 22.88 16.65 1.04
CA VAL A 207 24.07 17.41 0.66
C VAL A 207 24.66 18.11 1.88
N TRP A 208 25.97 18.00 2.07
CA TRP A 208 26.73 18.75 3.07
C TRP A 208 27.96 19.37 2.40
N GLN A 209 28.20 20.65 2.68
CA GLN A 209 29.38 21.38 2.21
C GLN A 209 30.32 21.63 3.39
N ALA A 210 31.59 21.23 3.23
CA ALA A 210 32.61 21.49 4.23
C ALA A 210 32.84 23.01 4.40
N PRO A 211 32.99 23.51 5.64
CA PRO A 211 33.17 24.94 5.90
C PRO A 211 34.58 25.47 5.55
N LYS A 212 35.56 24.58 5.37
CA LYS A 212 36.95 24.89 5.01
C LYS A 212 37.53 23.76 4.17
N ASP A 213 38.60 24.06 3.44
CA ASP A 213 39.37 23.08 2.69
C ASP A 213 40.09 22.11 3.64
N GLY A 214 40.09 20.83 3.29
CA GLY A 214 40.73 19.78 4.08
C GLY A 214 40.26 18.38 3.68
N THR A 215 40.76 17.37 4.40
CA THR A 215 40.33 15.98 4.24
C THR A 215 39.05 15.74 5.04
N VAL A 216 38.01 15.23 4.38
CA VAL A 216 36.75 14.85 5.00
C VAL A 216 36.68 13.33 5.06
N SER A 217 36.40 12.78 6.24
CA SER A 217 36.10 11.35 6.42
C SER A 217 34.62 11.19 6.74
N VAL A 218 33.93 10.32 6.00
CA VAL A 218 32.51 10.02 6.21
C VAL A 218 32.39 8.55 6.62
N THR A 219 31.84 8.31 7.81
CA THR A 219 31.67 6.97 8.38
C THR A 219 30.29 6.85 9.01
N GLY A 220 29.63 5.71 8.83
CA GLY A 220 28.34 5.42 9.44
C GLY A 220 27.92 3.98 9.18
N GLN A 221 27.06 3.44 10.05
CA GLN A 221 26.41 2.16 9.80
C GLN A 221 25.11 2.40 9.03
N VAL A 222 24.87 1.58 8.02
CA VAL A 222 23.62 1.60 7.26
C VAL A 222 23.01 0.22 7.28
N SER A 223 21.73 0.17 7.65
CA SER A 223 20.93 -1.04 7.75
C SER A 223 19.53 -0.76 7.22
N LEU A 224 19.02 -1.66 6.40
CA LEU A 224 17.60 -1.69 6.06
C LEU A 224 16.86 -2.34 7.25
N ILE A 225 15.94 -1.60 7.85
CA ILE A 225 15.20 -2.06 9.03
C ILE A 225 13.84 -2.58 8.55
N ALA A 226 13.48 -3.80 8.97
CA ALA A 226 12.15 -4.32 8.73
C ALA A 226 11.11 -3.47 9.49
N PRO A 227 9.94 -3.18 8.91
CA PRO A 227 8.91 -2.42 9.60
C PRO A 227 8.54 -3.10 10.93
N THR A 228 8.20 -2.34 11.97
CA THR A 228 7.88 -2.91 13.29
C THR A 228 6.40 -3.25 13.48
N ASP A 229 5.53 -2.78 12.59
CA ASP A 229 4.08 -2.99 12.66
C ASP A 229 3.65 -4.24 11.88
N ASP A 230 2.35 -4.47 11.72
CA ASP A 230 1.77 -5.59 10.97
C ASP A 230 2.07 -5.51 9.46
N TYR A 231 3.33 -5.69 9.04
CA TYR A 231 3.75 -5.71 7.64
C TYR A 231 3.71 -7.14 7.09
N ASP A 232 3.48 -7.26 5.77
CA ASP A 232 3.51 -8.57 5.10
C ASP A 232 4.97 -8.99 4.89
N ALA A 233 5.41 -10.01 5.61
CA ALA A 233 6.78 -10.51 5.56
C ALA A 233 7.13 -11.20 4.23
N ASP A 234 6.16 -11.81 3.55
CA ASP A 234 6.36 -12.43 2.23
C ASP A 234 6.52 -11.35 1.15
N GLU A 235 5.78 -10.24 1.28
CA GLU A 235 5.90 -9.09 0.39
C GLU A 235 7.23 -8.34 0.62
N TYR A 236 7.62 -8.14 1.89
CA TYR A 236 8.88 -7.46 2.22
C TYR A 236 10.11 -8.19 1.67
N GLN A 237 10.07 -9.52 1.58
CA GLN A 237 11.14 -10.31 0.94
C GLN A 237 11.30 -10.03 -0.56
N LYS A 238 10.27 -9.48 -1.23
CA LYS A 238 10.28 -9.12 -2.65
C LYS A 238 10.61 -7.65 -2.88
N ALA A 239 10.93 -6.88 -1.83
CA ALA A 239 11.30 -5.48 -1.99
C ALA A 239 12.63 -5.34 -2.75
N ASP A 240 12.72 -4.33 -3.62
CA ASP A 240 13.87 -4.08 -4.50
C ASP A 240 15.15 -3.62 -3.76
N GLY A 241 15.07 -3.46 -2.43
CA GLY A 241 16.15 -3.00 -1.57
C GLY A 241 16.40 -1.48 -1.65
N VAL A 242 17.53 -1.04 -1.11
CA VAL A 242 17.96 0.36 -1.13
C VAL A 242 19.43 0.44 -1.56
N ARG A 243 19.72 1.32 -2.53
CA ARG A 243 21.10 1.68 -2.90
C ARG A 243 21.49 2.98 -2.21
N ILE A 244 22.64 2.97 -1.54
CA ILE A 244 23.24 4.16 -0.92
C ILE A 244 24.53 4.48 -1.65
N ALA A 245 24.79 5.77 -1.90
CA ALA A 245 26.03 6.25 -2.48
C ALA A 245 26.55 7.50 -1.75
N ILE A 246 27.88 7.69 -1.74
CA ILE A 246 28.56 8.91 -1.29
C ILE A 246 29.21 9.53 -2.51
N GLN A 247 28.88 10.79 -2.82
CA GLN A 247 29.38 11.48 -4.00
C GLN A 247 30.09 12.79 -3.64
N LYS A 248 31.08 13.18 -4.45
CA LYS A 248 31.75 14.49 -4.39
C LYS A 248 31.87 15.07 -5.80
N GLY A 249 31.24 16.21 -6.05
CA GLY A 249 31.35 16.93 -7.32
C GLY A 249 30.95 16.11 -8.54
N GLY A 250 29.93 15.25 -8.40
CA GLY A 250 29.45 14.35 -9.45
C GLY A 250 30.19 13.01 -9.55
N ASN A 251 31.28 12.81 -8.79
CA ASN A 251 31.96 11.52 -8.73
C ASN A 251 31.47 10.69 -7.55
N GLU A 252 31.09 9.44 -7.80
CA GLU A 252 30.76 8.48 -6.75
C GLU A 252 32.04 7.93 -6.11
N LEU A 253 32.16 8.10 -4.80
CA LEU A 253 33.33 7.68 -4.01
C LEU A 253 33.09 6.35 -3.31
N TRP A 254 31.84 6.02 -3.01
CA TRP A 254 31.44 4.79 -2.34
C TRP A 254 29.97 4.49 -2.63
N ASN A 255 29.61 3.21 -2.71
CA ASN A 255 28.22 2.77 -2.75
C ASN A 255 28.02 1.43 -2.03
N LYS A 256 26.76 1.14 -1.70
CA LYS A 256 26.32 -0.15 -1.17
C LYS A 256 24.84 -0.37 -1.49
N THR A 257 24.50 -1.58 -1.89
CA THR A 257 23.10 -2.03 -2.02
C THR A 257 22.77 -2.92 -0.82
N ILE A 258 21.60 -2.72 -0.21
CA ILE A 258 21.08 -3.46 0.95
C ILE A 258 19.67 -3.92 0.65
#